data_AF-A0A022G2V1-F1
#
_entry.id   AF-A0A022G2V1-F1
#
_cell.length_a   1.000
_cell.length_b   1.000
_cell.length_c   1.000
_cell.angle_alpha   90.00
_cell.angle_beta   90.00
_cell.angle_gamma   90.00
#
_symmetry.space_group_name_H-M   'P 1'
#
loop_
_entity.id
_entity.type
_entity.pdbx_description
1 polymer ?
#
loop_
_entity_poly.entity_id
_entity_poly.type
_entity_poly.pdbx_seq_one_letter_code
_entity_poly.pdbx_strand_id
1 'polypeptide(L)'
;MARIRTIKPDFWTDEKIVELPFEARLFFVGTWNFADDNGNLQRSARKLKMQIFPADAIDCEPVIQRLLALGLLTEYSVNGDTYLHIVGFERHQVINRKSKSAIPLPVQLTESNASETGDSLNACGSGHPDSVNEGGTDQSDSGSAHGGLTEDSLSPHADVTEDSLTEGKGREGNRKGKDSGSSIVSGSRATVGATIPNPPTGEGHWASHFRERHGVEIDVCSIHDRKKAWPIFAGWVNAGLTLERVDAAVAQARKEAKEPIAFLPAYVDRVLASQAPGTTTAETRAQDRANVHATLTGRKPSHERTPETFDVDARVVG
;
A
#
# COMPACT_ATOMS: atom_id res chain seq x y z
N MET A 1 -13.23 -16.73 -16.15
CA MET A 1 -11.80 -16.54 -15.81
C MET A 1 -11.74 -15.86 -14.46
N ALA A 2 -10.83 -16.26 -13.57
CA ALA A 2 -10.73 -15.62 -12.26
C ALA A 2 -10.36 -14.14 -12.37
N ARG A 3 -10.84 -13.33 -11.43
CA ARG A 3 -10.61 -11.88 -11.35
C ARG A 3 -10.15 -11.51 -9.95
N ILE A 4 -9.28 -10.50 -9.85
CA ILE A 4 -8.98 -9.87 -8.56
C ILE A 4 -10.21 -9.03 -8.17
N ARG A 5 -10.66 -9.16 -6.92
CA ARG A 5 -11.79 -8.43 -6.36
C ARG A 5 -11.38 -7.84 -5.02
N THR A 6 -11.95 -6.69 -4.68
CA THR A 6 -11.64 -5.98 -3.44
C THR A 6 -12.50 -6.50 -2.30
N ILE A 7 -11.90 -6.70 -1.12
CA ILE A 7 -12.64 -6.91 0.12
C ILE A 7 -12.77 -5.56 0.81
N LYS A 8 -14.00 -5.03 0.91
CA LYS A 8 -14.27 -3.77 1.61
C LYS A 8 -14.18 -3.97 3.13
N PRO A 9 -13.77 -2.95 3.91
CA PRO A 9 -13.75 -3.05 5.38
C PRO A 9 -15.07 -3.50 6.00
N ASP A 10 -16.20 -3.03 5.46
CA ASP A 10 -17.56 -3.34 5.93
C ASP A 10 -17.85 -4.85 6.00
N PHE A 11 -17.16 -5.65 5.18
CA PHE A 11 -17.26 -7.11 5.21
C PHE A 11 -16.90 -7.69 6.59
N TRP A 12 -15.92 -7.10 7.27
CA TRP A 12 -15.43 -7.60 8.56
C TRP A 12 -16.35 -7.25 9.74
N THR A 13 -17.30 -6.35 9.52
CA THR A 13 -18.22 -5.84 10.54
C THR A 13 -19.69 -6.17 10.24
N ASP A 14 -19.99 -6.79 9.10
CA ASP A 14 -21.35 -7.20 8.74
C ASP A 14 -21.84 -8.32 9.67
N GLU A 15 -22.93 -8.06 10.40
CA GLU A 15 -23.50 -8.95 11.41
C GLU A 15 -23.78 -10.37 10.88
N LYS A 16 -24.31 -10.49 9.65
CA LYS A 16 -24.61 -11.80 9.05
C LYS A 16 -23.32 -12.54 8.70
N ILE A 17 -22.30 -11.82 8.26
CA ILE A 17 -21.01 -12.39 7.88
C ILE A 17 -20.23 -12.84 9.12
N VAL A 18 -20.19 -12.04 10.19
CA VAL A 18 -19.37 -12.36 11.37
C VAL A 18 -19.87 -13.61 12.12
N GLU A 19 -21.17 -13.90 12.06
CA GLU A 19 -21.78 -15.12 12.64
C GLU A 19 -21.42 -16.40 11.87
N LEU A 20 -21.01 -16.30 10.60
CA LEU A 20 -20.57 -17.44 9.82
C LEU A 20 -19.25 -18.01 10.34
N PRO A 21 -19.03 -19.34 10.28
CA PRO A 21 -17.71 -19.87 10.58
C PRO A 21 -16.70 -19.44 9.51
N PHE A 22 -15.41 -19.53 9.85
CA PHE A 22 -14.35 -18.93 9.03
C PHE A 22 -14.32 -19.49 7.60
N GLU A 23 -14.61 -20.78 7.41
CA GLU A 23 -14.63 -21.43 6.12
C GLU A 23 -15.76 -20.89 5.23
N ALA A 24 -16.92 -20.55 5.80
CA ALA A 24 -18.02 -19.98 5.05
C ALA A 24 -17.75 -18.52 4.66
N ARG A 25 -17.11 -17.75 5.55
CA ARG A 25 -16.66 -16.38 5.23
C ARG A 25 -15.62 -16.39 4.11
N LEU A 26 -14.62 -17.26 4.21
CA LEU A 26 -13.56 -17.40 3.20
C LEU A 26 -14.11 -17.94 1.88
N PHE A 27 -15.05 -18.89 1.94
CA PHE A 27 -15.74 -19.39 0.75
C PHE A 27 -16.50 -18.28 0.04
N PHE A 28 -17.30 -17.49 0.78
CA PHE A 28 -18.09 -16.41 0.20
C PHE A 28 -17.19 -15.38 -0.50
N VAL A 29 -16.10 -14.92 0.15
CA VAL A 29 -15.11 -14.03 -0.49
C VAL A 29 -14.49 -14.68 -1.72
N GLY A 30 -14.13 -15.97 -1.64
CA GLY A 30 -13.56 -16.71 -2.76
C GLY A 30 -14.50 -16.76 -3.97
N THR A 31 -15.82 -16.85 -3.76
CA THR A 31 -16.78 -16.84 -4.88
C THR A 31 -16.69 -15.56 -5.73
N TRP A 32 -16.32 -14.42 -5.14
CA TRP A 32 -16.24 -13.15 -5.87
C TRP A 32 -15.17 -13.20 -6.97
N ASN A 33 -14.07 -13.92 -6.75
CA ASN A 33 -13.01 -14.08 -7.73
C ASN A 33 -13.45 -14.92 -8.94
N PHE A 34 -14.35 -15.88 -8.73
CA PHE A 34 -14.76 -16.85 -9.74
C PHE A 34 -16.11 -16.55 -10.39
N ALA A 35 -16.86 -15.60 -9.84
CA ALA A 35 -18.05 -15.03 -10.46
C ALA A 35 -17.70 -14.16 -11.68
N ASP A 36 -18.63 -14.12 -12.63
CA ASP A 36 -18.59 -13.17 -13.73
C ASP A 36 -18.77 -11.71 -13.25
N ASP A 37 -18.77 -10.75 -14.18
CA ASP A 37 -18.94 -9.34 -13.85
C ASP A 37 -20.38 -8.94 -13.47
N ASN A 38 -21.30 -9.91 -13.46
CA ASN A 38 -22.68 -9.78 -12.99
C ASN A 38 -22.93 -10.58 -11.68
N GLY A 39 -21.88 -11.14 -11.07
CA GLY A 39 -22.00 -11.89 -9.82
C GLY A 39 -22.50 -13.32 -9.96
N ASN A 40 -22.51 -13.89 -11.17
CA ASN A 40 -22.98 -15.24 -11.43
C ASN A 40 -21.83 -16.24 -11.57
N LEU A 41 -22.06 -17.46 -11.11
CA LEU A 41 -21.12 -18.58 -11.21
C LEU A 41 -21.87 -19.91 -11.35
N GLN A 42 -21.21 -20.92 -11.90
CA GLN A 42 -21.78 -22.25 -12.04
C GLN A 42 -21.98 -22.91 -10.67
N ARG A 43 -23.13 -23.55 -10.45
CA ARG A 43 -23.44 -24.26 -9.21
C ARG A 43 -22.75 -25.62 -9.15
N SER A 44 -21.49 -25.63 -8.72
CA SER A 44 -20.73 -26.87 -8.50
C SER A 44 -19.87 -26.79 -7.25
N ALA A 45 -20.32 -27.45 -6.16
CA ALA A 45 -19.57 -27.54 -4.91
C ALA A 45 -18.16 -28.11 -5.13
N ARG A 46 -18.03 -29.16 -5.94
CA ARG A 46 -16.74 -29.77 -6.29
C ARG A 46 -15.80 -28.79 -6.99
N LYS A 47 -16.29 -28.02 -7.97
CA LYS A 47 -15.48 -27.05 -8.71
C LYS A 47 -15.03 -25.91 -7.79
N LEU A 48 -15.94 -25.37 -6.99
CA LEU A 48 -15.63 -24.29 -6.04
C LEU A 48 -14.68 -24.76 -4.94
N LYS A 49 -14.82 -26.00 -4.44
CA LYS A 49 -13.85 -26.63 -3.53
C LYS A 49 -12.45 -26.63 -4.15
N MET A 50 -12.30 -27.12 -5.38
CA MET A 50 -10.99 -27.15 -6.05
C MET A 50 -10.38 -25.76 -6.28
N GLN A 51 -11.22 -24.73 -6.43
CA GLN A 51 -10.79 -23.36 -6.68
C GLN A 51 -10.44 -22.59 -5.40
N ILE A 52 -11.21 -22.79 -4.33
CA ILE A 52 -11.13 -22.00 -3.09
C ILE A 52 -10.35 -22.76 -2.00
N PHE A 53 -10.54 -24.07 -1.91
CA PHE A 53 -9.99 -24.95 -0.87
C PHE A 53 -9.30 -26.19 -1.47
N PRO A 54 -8.32 -26.03 -2.38
CA PRO A 54 -7.72 -27.16 -3.10
C PRO A 54 -7.11 -28.21 -2.16
N ALA A 55 -6.43 -27.77 -1.10
CA ALA A 55 -5.71 -28.63 -0.16
C ALA A 55 -6.51 -28.99 1.11
N ASP A 56 -7.61 -28.29 1.38
CA ASP A 56 -8.35 -28.47 2.62
C ASP A 56 -9.42 -29.56 2.50
N ALA A 57 -9.67 -30.26 3.62
CA ALA A 57 -10.73 -31.27 3.74
C ALA A 57 -12.07 -30.63 4.12
N ILE A 58 -12.49 -29.60 3.39
CA ILE A 58 -13.74 -28.87 3.61
C ILE A 58 -14.80 -29.35 2.61
N ASP A 59 -15.95 -29.78 3.11
CA ASP A 59 -17.13 -30.02 2.28
C ASP A 59 -17.83 -28.68 2.00
N CYS A 60 -17.89 -28.33 0.71
CA CYS A 60 -18.45 -27.05 0.27
C CYS A 60 -19.97 -27.08 0.09
N GLU A 61 -20.60 -28.26 0.01
CA GLU A 61 -22.06 -28.32 -0.18
C GLU A 61 -22.81 -27.74 1.04
N PRO A 62 -22.52 -28.12 2.31
CA PRO A 62 -23.12 -27.49 3.49
C PRO A 62 -22.80 -25.99 3.59
N VAL A 63 -21.62 -25.57 3.13
CA VAL A 63 -21.22 -24.15 3.13
C VAL A 63 -22.10 -23.37 2.16
N ILE A 64 -22.33 -23.88 0.94
CA ILE A 64 -23.25 -23.26 -0.03
C ILE A 64 -24.66 -23.18 0.54
N GLN A 65 -25.18 -24.27 1.11
CA GLN A 65 -26.52 -24.29 1.70
C GLN A 65 -26.70 -23.25 2.81
N ARG A 66 -25.67 -23.05 3.65
CA ARG A 66 -25.69 -22.00 4.68
C ARG A 66 -25.74 -20.60 4.09
N LEU A 67 -24.97 -20.33 3.04
CA LEU A 67 -24.97 -19.02 2.37
C LEU A 67 -26.29 -18.75 1.63
N LEU A 68 -26.93 -19.79 1.07
CA LEU A 68 -28.27 -19.72 0.50
C LEU A 68 -29.30 -19.38 1.59
N ALA A 69 -29.25 -20.07 2.74
CA ALA A 69 -30.19 -19.85 3.84
C ALA A 69 -30.12 -18.42 4.43
N LEU A 70 -28.93 -17.79 4.42
CA LEU A 70 -28.75 -16.40 4.85
C LEU A 70 -29.10 -15.35 3.77
N GLY A 71 -29.42 -15.79 2.55
CA GLY A 71 -29.68 -14.91 1.41
C GLY A 71 -28.46 -14.15 0.90
N LEU A 72 -27.25 -14.68 1.14
CA LEU A 72 -26.00 -14.14 0.58
C LEU A 72 -25.74 -14.66 -0.85
N LEU A 73 -26.25 -15.86 -1.13
CA LEU A 73 -26.31 -16.45 -2.45
C LEU A 73 -27.76 -16.77 -2.82
N THR A 74 -28.07 -16.76 -4.11
CA THR A 74 -29.32 -17.29 -4.66
C THR A 74 -29.00 -18.36 -5.69
N GLU A 75 -29.70 -19.49 -5.64
CA GLU A 75 -29.59 -20.54 -6.65
C GLU A 75 -30.67 -20.36 -7.72
N TYR A 76 -30.30 -20.53 -8.99
CA TYR A 76 -31.23 -20.46 -10.11
C TYR A 76 -30.82 -21.42 -11.23
N SER A 77 -31.78 -21.76 -12.09
CA SER A 77 -31.57 -22.70 -13.19
C SER A 77 -31.97 -22.10 -14.52
N VAL A 78 -31.16 -22.34 -15.57
CA VAL A 78 -31.45 -21.92 -16.93
C VAL A 78 -31.05 -23.05 -17.87
N ASN A 79 -31.96 -23.46 -18.77
CA ASN A 79 -31.73 -24.53 -19.74
C ASN A 79 -31.25 -25.87 -19.12
N GLY A 80 -31.66 -26.16 -17.88
CA GLY A 80 -31.30 -27.39 -17.17
C GLY A 80 -29.99 -27.31 -16.37
N ASP A 81 -29.20 -26.25 -16.55
CA ASP A 81 -28.01 -26.00 -15.74
C ASP A 81 -28.34 -25.14 -14.53
N THR A 82 -27.69 -25.43 -13.40
CA THR A 82 -27.81 -24.66 -12.15
C THR A 82 -26.65 -23.68 -11.98
N TYR A 83 -26.97 -22.53 -11.39
CA TYR A 83 -26.06 -21.41 -11.17
C TYR A 83 -26.30 -20.81 -9.78
N LEU A 84 -25.29 -20.10 -9.29
CA LEU A 84 -25.39 -19.27 -8.10
C LEU A 84 -25.23 -17.81 -8.51
N HIS A 85 -26.00 -16.94 -7.87
CA HIS A 85 -25.87 -15.49 -7.95
C HIS A 85 -25.46 -14.95 -6.59
N ILE A 86 -24.46 -14.05 -6.55
CA ILE A 86 -24.05 -13.35 -5.34
C ILE A 86 -24.99 -12.17 -5.10
N VAL A 87 -25.76 -12.22 -4.02
CA VAL A 87 -26.74 -11.18 -3.71
C VAL A 87 -26.02 -9.87 -3.38
N GLY A 88 -26.47 -8.77 -4.00
CA GLY A 88 -25.87 -7.45 -3.80
C GLY A 88 -24.49 -7.28 -4.46
N PHE A 89 -24.07 -8.19 -5.34
CA PHE A 89 -22.73 -8.16 -5.95
C PHE A 89 -22.35 -6.80 -6.53
N GLU A 90 -23.24 -6.14 -7.27
CA GLU A 90 -22.97 -4.84 -7.90
C GLU A 90 -22.77 -3.70 -6.90
N ARG A 91 -23.38 -3.81 -5.72
CA ARG A 91 -23.17 -2.84 -4.61
C ARG A 91 -21.81 -3.02 -3.97
N HIS A 92 -21.32 -4.26 -3.89
CA HIS A 92 -20.07 -4.60 -3.24
C HIS A 92 -18.87 -4.60 -4.20
N GLN A 93 -19.09 -4.82 -5.50
CA GLN A 93 -18.05 -4.91 -6.53
C GLN A 93 -18.37 -3.95 -7.69
N VAL A 94 -17.76 -2.76 -7.64
CA VAL A 94 -17.86 -1.78 -8.73
C VAL A 94 -16.87 -2.16 -9.84
N ILE A 95 -17.41 -2.54 -11.00
CA ILE A 95 -16.60 -3.03 -12.13
C ILE A 95 -16.70 -2.04 -13.28
N ASN A 96 -15.58 -1.39 -13.59
CA ASN A 96 -15.47 -0.55 -14.78
C ASN A 96 -15.31 -1.44 -16.01
N ARG A 97 -16.15 -1.20 -17.04
CA ARG A 97 -16.17 -1.94 -18.31
C ARG A 97 -16.43 -3.45 -18.11
N LYS A 98 -17.66 -3.79 -17.73
CA LYS A 98 -18.11 -5.18 -17.55
C LYS A 98 -17.89 -6.02 -18.82
N SER A 99 -17.34 -7.22 -18.66
CA SER A 99 -17.22 -8.19 -19.74
C SER A 99 -18.59 -8.76 -20.10
N LYS A 100 -18.78 -9.19 -21.36
CA LYS A 100 -19.95 -9.98 -21.74
C LYS A 100 -19.97 -11.29 -20.92
N SER A 101 -21.07 -11.54 -20.23
CA SER A 101 -21.25 -12.81 -19.50
C SER A 101 -21.59 -13.95 -20.46
N ALA A 102 -21.01 -15.13 -20.17
CA ALA A 102 -21.38 -16.41 -20.75
C ALA A 102 -22.39 -17.19 -19.87
N ILE A 103 -22.67 -16.69 -18.67
CA ILE A 103 -23.61 -17.27 -17.71
C ILE A 103 -24.94 -16.53 -17.87
N PRO A 104 -26.05 -17.25 -18.06
CA PRO A 104 -27.36 -16.61 -18.20
C PRO A 104 -27.73 -15.89 -16.89
N LEU A 105 -28.41 -14.75 -17.03
CA LEU A 105 -28.88 -13.99 -15.87
C LEU A 105 -30.03 -14.73 -15.18
N PRO A 106 -30.21 -14.53 -13.86
CA PRO A 106 -31.40 -14.99 -13.16
C PRO A 106 -32.66 -14.36 -13.79
N VAL A 107 -33.70 -15.17 -14.02
CA VAL A 107 -34.98 -14.73 -14.63
C VAL A 107 -35.63 -13.59 -13.84
N GLN A 108 -35.40 -13.52 -12.53
CA GLN A 108 -35.94 -12.45 -11.68
C GLN A 108 -35.27 -11.09 -11.88
N LEU A 109 -34.06 -11.03 -12.45
CA LEU A 109 -33.35 -9.76 -12.75
C LEU A 109 -33.60 -9.27 -14.18
N THR A 110 -34.22 -10.09 -15.04
CA THR A 110 -34.52 -9.71 -16.43
C THR A 110 -35.75 -8.83 -16.57
N GLU A 111 -36.65 -8.78 -15.58
CA GLU A 111 -37.91 -8.03 -15.65
C GLU A 111 -37.81 -6.60 -15.11
N SER A 112 -36.78 -6.26 -14.35
CA SER A 112 -36.61 -4.96 -13.70
C SER A 112 -35.88 -3.88 -14.51
N ASN A 113 -35.50 -4.17 -15.77
CA ASN A 113 -34.86 -3.20 -16.68
C ASN A 113 -35.74 -2.77 -17.87
N ALA A 114 -37.05 -3.04 -17.82
CA ALA A 114 -37.99 -2.67 -18.86
C ALA A 114 -39.31 -2.09 -18.32
N SER A 115 -39.24 -1.15 -17.37
CA SER A 115 -40.31 -0.16 -17.15
C SER A 115 -39.87 0.90 -16.14
N GLU A 116 -39.22 1.96 -16.62
CA GLU A 116 -39.43 3.29 -16.04
C GLU A 116 -40.41 4.02 -16.95
N THR A 117 -41.69 3.95 -16.60
CA THR A 117 -42.67 4.96 -16.98
C THR A 117 -43.49 5.27 -15.75
N GLY A 118 -43.66 6.56 -15.51
CA GLY A 118 -44.12 7.09 -14.26
C GLY A 118 -45.59 6.79 -13.98
N ASP A 119 -45.90 7.13 -12.74
CA ASP A 119 -47.15 7.75 -12.32
C ASP A 119 -48.30 6.82 -11.90
N SER A 120 -48.82 7.17 -10.72
CA SER A 120 -50.15 6.90 -10.20
C SER A 120 -50.52 5.48 -9.70
N LEU A 121 -50.51 5.34 -8.38
CA LEU A 121 -51.39 4.48 -7.58
C LEU A 121 -51.90 5.36 -6.41
N ASN A 122 -53.14 5.40 -5.96
CA ASN A 122 -54.46 4.96 -6.42
C ASN A 122 -55.48 5.50 -5.39
N ALA A 123 -56.59 6.08 -5.84
CA ALA A 123 -57.86 6.18 -5.11
C ALA A 123 -58.91 5.62 -6.09
N CYS A 124 -59.83 4.71 -5.81
CA CYS A 124 -60.83 4.51 -4.76
C CYS A 124 -61.37 3.05 -4.97
N GLY A 125 -62.13 2.33 -4.13
CA GLY A 125 -63.00 2.62 -3.01
C GLY A 125 -64.27 1.75 -3.13
N SER A 126 -64.55 0.88 -2.16
CA SER A 126 -65.87 0.32 -1.72
C SER A 126 -65.64 -0.96 -0.90
N GLY A 127 -66.20 -1.21 0.29
CA GLY A 127 -67.20 -0.49 1.07
C GLY A 127 -67.14 -0.82 2.57
N HIS A 128 -67.78 0.07 3.32
CA HIS A 128 -68.02 0.20 4.78
C HIS A 128 -69.03 -0.88 5.32
N PRO A 129 -69.46 -0.95 6.62
CA PRO A 129 -69.20 -0.11 7.81
C PRO A 129 -68.80 -0.88 9.10
N ASP A 130 -68.27 -0.28 10.18
CA ASP A 130 -69.01 0.47 11.21
C ASP A 130 -68.13 1.18 12.26
N SER A 131 -68.71 2.24 12.84
CA SER A 131 -68.56 2.77 14.22
C SER A 131 -67.49 3.82 14.59
N VAL A 132 -67.97 5.07 14.62
CA VAL A 132 -67.90 6.13 15.67
C VAL A 132 -66.58 6.42 16.41
N ASN A 133 -66.07 7.67 16.31
CA ASN A 133 -66.27 8.72 17.34
C ASN A 133 -65.56 10.04 16.93
N GLU A 134 -66.12 11.15 17.42
CA GLU A 134 -65.88 12.55 17.05
C GLU A 134 -64.57 13.19 17.57
N GLY A 135 -64.16 14.28 16.92
CA GLY A 135 -63.71 15.49 17.63
C GLY A 135 -62.46 16.18 17.09
N GLY A 136 -62.60 17.44 16.64
CA GLY A 136 -61.53 18.44 16.76
C GLY A 136 -61.08 19.12 15.47
N THR A 137 -61.69 20.26 15.17
CA THR A 137 -61.28 21.32 14.25
C THR A 137 -59.91 21.92 14.63
N ASP A 138 -59.07 22.26 13.63
CA ASP A 138 -58.80 23.66 13.28
C ASP A 138 -57.78 23.81 12.15
N GLN A 139 -58.11 24.78 11.29
CA GLN A 139 -57.33 25.28 10.17
C GLN A 139 -56.24 26.23 10.65
N SER A 140 -55.09 26.24 10.00
CA SER A 140 -54.47 27.51 9.59
C SER A 140 -53.43 27.29 8.49
N ASP A 141 -53.79 27.89 7.37
CA ASP A 141 -53.03 28.26 6.19
C ASP A 141 -51.76 29.08 6.50
N SER A 142 -50.73 28.97 5.64
CA SER A 142 -49.83 30.06 5.22
C SER A 142 -48.62 29.49 4.47
N GLY A 143 -48.63 29.66 3.14
CA GLY A 143 -47.46 29.50 2.30
C GLY A 143 -46.45 30.64 2.45
N SER A 144 -45.20 30.37 2.09
CA SER A 144 -44.28 31.39 1.60
C SER A 144 -43.17 30.73 0.78
N ALA A 145 -43.28 30.90 -0.53
CA ALA A 145 -42.22 30.67 -1.49
C ALA A 145 -41.28 31.90 -1.51
N HIS A 146 -39.98 31.67 -1.44
CA HIS A 146 -38.86 32.53 -1.88
C HIS A 146 -37.59 31.70 -1.66
N GLY A 147 -36.62 31.59 -2.55
CA GLY A 147 -36.33 32.18 -3.85
C GLY A 147 -34.98 31.60 -4.24
N GLY A 148 -34.80 31.26 -5.51
CA GLY A 148 -33.52 30.78 -6.01
C GLY A 148 -32.46 31.86 -5.94
N LEU A 149 -31.23 31.46 -5.63
CA LEU A 149 -30.03 32.21 -5.98
C LEU A 149 -28.98 31.22 -6.50
N THR A 150 -28.74 31.37 -7.80
CA THR A 150 -27.56 30.95 -8.54
C THR A 150 -26.37 31.76 -8.06
N GLU A 151 -25.26 31.11 -7.73
CA GLU A 151 -23.96 31.78 -7.72
C GLU A 151 -22.85 30.80 -8.12
N ASP A 152 -22.49 30.91 -9.40
CA ASP A 152 -21.20 30.53 -9.93
C ASP A 152 -20.11 31.34 -9.21
N SER A 153 -19.07 30.68 -8.75
CA SER A 153 -17.81 31.32 -8.39
C SER A 153 -16.66 30.60 -9.06
N LEU A 154 -16.35 31.10 -10.25
CA LEU A 154 -15.04 31.01 -10.88
C LEU A 154 -14.04 31.82 -10.04
N SER A 155 -12.89 31.25 -9.75
CA SER A 155 -11.65 32.03 -9.68
C SER A 155 -10.44 31.20 -10.09
N PRO A 156 -9.45 31.81 -10.79
CA PRO A 156 -8.51 31.14 -11.69
C PRO A 156 -7.04 31.26 -11.23
N HIS A 157 -6.14 30.65 -12.01
CA HIS A 157 -4.65 30.74 -11.97
C HIS A 157 -3.96 29.87 -10.91
N ALA A 158 -2.86 29.15 -11.19
CA ALA A 158 -1.80 29.46 -12.15
C ALA A 158 -1.17 28.23 -12.81
N ASP A 159 -0.78 28.44 -14.06
CA ASP A 159 0.18 27.68 -14.86
C ASP A 159 1.47 27.35 -14.10
N VAL A 160 1.97 26.14 -14.31
CA VAL A 160 3.41 25.89 -14.37
C VAL A 160 3.67 25.06 -15.63
N THR A 161 4.27 25.73 -16.59
CA THR A 161 4.74 25.23 -17.88
C THR A 161 6.08 24.51 -17.74
N GLU A 162 6.26 23.52 -18.63
CA GLU A 162 7.52 22.92 -19.11
C GLU A 162 8.29 22.04 -18.08
N ASP A 163 8.78 20.85 -18.41
CA ASP A 163 9.43 20.53 -19.68
C ASP A 163 9.40 19.03 -20.03
N SER A 164 9.49 18.79 -21.33
CA SER A 164 9.43 17.50 -22.01
C SER A 164 10.65 16.64 -21.76
N LEU A 165 10.44 15.34 -21.52
CA LEU A 165 11.37 14.28 -21.96
C LEU A 165 10.57 13.09 -22.49
N THR A 166 10.38 13.08 -23.81
CA THR A 166 10.08 11.89 -24.60
C THR A 166 11.39 11.27 -25.08
N GLU A 167 11.54 9.95 -24.88
CA GLU A 167 12.30 8.94 -25.67
C GLU A 167 12.86 7.86 -24.71
N GLY A 168 12.79 6.56 -24.96
CA GLY A 168 12.40 5.86 -26.17
C GLY A 168 12.09 4.36 -25.94
N LYS A 169 11.54 3.76 -27.00
CA LYS A 169 11.19 2.34 -27.14
C LYS A 169 12.42 1.43 -26.93
N GLY A 170 12.43 0.70 -25.82
CA GLY A 170 13.32 -0.45 -25.60
C GLY A 170 12.70 -1.73 -26.16
N ARG A 171 13.39 -2.36 -27.12
CA ARG A 171 13.10 -3.67 -27.71
C ARG A 171 13.03 -4.76 -26.62
N GLU A 172 11.92 -5.50 -26.60
CA GLU A 172 11.72 -6.67 -25.75
C GLU A 172 12.60 -7.83 -26.23
N GLY A 173 13.61 -8.16 -25.43
CA GLY A 173 14.50 -9.31 -25.64
C GLY A 173 13.95 -10.55 -24.96
N ASN A 174 13.60 -11.54 -25.77
CA ASN A 174 13.28 -12.91 -25.38
C ASN A 174 14.38 -13.53 -24.50
N ARG A 175 14.08 -13.88 -23.24
CA ARG A 175 14.86 -14.88 -22.49
C ARG A 175 13.95 -15.91 -21.84
N LYS A 176 14.22 -17.14 -22.26
CA LYS A 176 13.68 -18.42 -21.85
C LYS A 176 14.07 -18.73 -20.40
N GLY A 177 13.16 -19.41 -19.70
CA GLY A 177 13.08 -19.45 -18.25
C GLY A 177 14.13 -20.27 -17.50
N LYS A 178 14.05 -20.16 -16.17
CA LYS A 178 14.49 -21.19 -15.23
C LYS A 178 13.70 -21.04 -13.93
N ASP A 179 12.94 -22.09 -13.62
CA ASP A 179 12.23 -22.30 -12.37
C ASP A 179 13.20 -22.27 -11.18
N SER A 180 12.81 -21.57 -10.11
CA SER A 180 13.16 -21.98 -8.74
C SER A 180 12.14 -21.35 -7.79
N GLY A 181 11.47 -22.22 -7.03
CA GLY A 181 10.26 -21.91 -6.28
C GLY A 181 10.47 -20.93 -5.12
N SER A 182 9.48 -20.05 -4.96
CA SER A 182 9.31 -19.22 -3.78
C SER A 182 8.65 -20.06 -2.68
N SER A 183 9.44 -20.54 -1.72
CA SER A 183 8.93 -21.10 -0.47
C SER A 183 8.62 -19.95 0.49
N ILE A 184 7.35 -19.70 0.75
CA ILE A 184 6.91 -18.86 1.86
C ILE A 184 7.10 -19.68 3.15
N VAL A 185 8.20 -19.44 3.85
CA VAL A 185 8.37 -19.93 5.23
C VAL A 185 7.64 -18.95 6.14
N SER A 186 6.43 -19.33 6.54
CA SER A 186 5.72 -18.74 7.68
C SER A 186 6.37 -19.20 8.98
N GLY A 187 6.41 -18.29 9.95
CA GLY A 187 7.23 -18.37 11.15
C GLY A 187 7.09 -19.66 11.95
N SER A 188 8.24 -20.25 12.26
CA SER A 188 8.45 -21.01 13.48
C SER A 188 9.73 -20.49 14.12
N ARG A 189 9.61 -20.08 15.38
CA ARG A 189 10.71 -19.64 16.22
C ARG A 189 11.69 -20.80 16.41
N ALA A 190 12.65 -20.93 15.50
CA ALA A 190 13.76 -21.85 15.61
C ALA A 190 14.93 -21.11 16.26
N THR A 191 15.06 -21.27 17.58
CA THR A 191 16.32 -21.09 18.29
C THR A 191 17.25 -22.23 17.90
N VAL A 192 17.91 -22.10 16.76
CA VAL A 192 19.13 -22.83 16.44
C VAL A 192 20.06 -21.78 15.86
N GLY A 193 21.11 -21.43 16.60
CA GLY A 193 22.05 -20.38 16.25
C GLY A 193 22.66 -20.65 14.88
N ALA A 194 22.10 -20.01 13.85
CA ALA A 194 22.72 -19.95 12.54
C ALA A 194 23.96 -19.08 12.70
N THR A 195 25.14 -19.70 12.62
CA THR A 195 26.42 -19.00 12.71
C THR A 195 26.44 -17.89 11.65
N ILE A 196 26.49 -16.63 12.09
CA ILE A 196 26.55 -15.48 11.20
C ILE A 196 27.89 -15.54 10.44
N PRO A 197 27.90 -15.50 9.09
CA PRO A 197 29.15 -15.46 8.34
C PRO A 197 29.94 -14.19 8.69
N ASN A 198 31.27 -14.30 8.72
CA ASN A 198 32.18 -13.18 9.00
C ASN A 198 33.21 -13.06 7.86
N PRO A 199 33.16 -12.01 7.01
CA PRO A 199 32.26 -10.86 7.08
C PRO A 199 30.80 -11.22 6.74
N PRO A 200 29.80 -10.52 7.32
CA PRO A 200 28.40 -10.74 6.99
C PRO A 200 28.09 -10.45 5.53
N THR A 201 27.34 -11.36 4.90
CA THR A 201 26.99 -11.28 3.47
C THR A 201 25.63 -10.64 3.19
N GLY A 202 24.91 -10.20 4.22
CA GLY A 202 23.56 -9.66 4.09
C GLY A 202 23.16 -8.83 5.30
N GLU A 203 22.24 -7.90 5.12
CA GLU A 203 21.85 -6.91 6.12
C GLU A 203 21.15 -7.55 7.33
N GLY A 204 20.38 -8.63 7.08
CA GLY A 204 19.72 -9.40 8.14
C GLY A 204 20.69 -10.03 9.14
N HIS A 205 21.92 -10.33 8.71
CA HIS A 205 22.96 -10.81 9.62
C HIS A 205 23.37 -9.75 10.63
N TRP A 206 23.46 -8.48 10.23
CA TRP A 206 23.75 -7.39 11.15
C TRP A 206 22.60 -7.16 12.13
N ALA A 207 21.33 -7.23 11.69
CA ALA A 207 20.19 -7.14 12.60
C ALA A 207 20.22 -8.25 13.67
N SER A 208 20.49 -9.49 13.29
CA SER A 208 20.64 -10.61 14.22
C SER A 208 21.82 -10.42 15.18
N HIS A 209 22.99 -9.98 14.66
CA HIS A 209 24.17 -9.71 15.47
C HIS A 209 23.93 -8.62 16.52
N PHE A 210 23.27 -7.51 16.15
CA PHE A 210 22.95 -6.43 17.07
C PHE A 210 21.95 -6.84 18.15
N ARG A 211 20.96 -7.66 17.81
CA ARG A 211 20.02 -8.24 18.77
C ARG A 211 20.74 -9.15 19.76
N GLU A 212 21.55 -10.07 19.27
CA GLU A 212 22.17 -11.13 20.08
C GLU A 212 23.34 -10.64 20.91
N ARG A 213 24.23 -9.80 20.36
CA ARG A 213 25.45 -9.32 21.04
C ARG A 213 25.25 -8.02 21.80
N HIS A 214 24.34 -7.15 21.35
CA HIS A 214 24.21 -5.79 21.87
C HIS A 214 22.83 -5.46 22.43
N GLY A 215 21.88 -6.39 22.37
CA GLY A 215 20.51 -6.22 22.87
C GLY A 215 19.70 -5.17 22.11
N VAL A 216 20.10 -4.84 20.88
CA VAL A 216 19.39 -3.84 20.05
C VAL A 216 18.49 -4.58 19.07
N GLU A 217 17.18 -4.55 19.34
CA GLU A 217 16.19 -5.13 18.45
C GLU A 217 15.92 -4.20 17.27
N ILE A 218 16.03 -4.76 16.07
CA ILE A 218 15.70 -4.10 14.80
C ILE A 218 14.70 -5.02 14.12
N ASP A 219 13.45 -4.59 13.99
CA ASP A 219 12.43 -5.40 13.35
C ASP A 219 12.63 -5.41 11.83
N VAL A 220 13.04 -6.57 11.31
CA VAL A 220 13.30 -6.78 9.88
C VAL A 220 12.01 -6.69 9.05
N CYS A 221 10.84 -6.90 9.67
CA CYS A 221 9.55 -6.78 8.99
C CYS A 221 9.04 -5.32 8.96
N SER A 222 9.41 -4.50 9.95
CA SER A 222 9.03 -3.09 10.03
C SER A 222 9.65 -2.27 8.90
N ILE A 223 8.81 -1.52 8.17
CA ILE A 223 9.26 -0.58 7.12
C ILE A 223 10.09 0.55 7.74
N HIS A 224 9.72 1.02 8.93
CA HIS A 224 10.37 2.15 9.59
C HIS A 224 11.79 1.81 10.05
N ASP A 225 11.99 0.62 10.62
CA ASP A 225 13.30 0.17 11.09
C ASP A 225 14.22 -0.15 9.92
N ARG A 226 13.69 -0.82 8.89
CA ARG A 226 14.45 -1.06 7.65
C ARG A 226 14.91 0.24 7.01
N LYS A 227 14.04 1.25 6.91
CA LYS A 227 14.42 2.55 6.32
C LYS A 227 15.60 3.21 7.04
N LYS A 228 15.80 2.96 8.33
CA LYS A 228 16.91 3.50 9.13
C LYS A 228 18.16 2.60 9.09
N ALA A 229 17.98 1.29 9.26
CA ALA A 229 19.07 0.34 9.49
C ALA A 229 19.68 -0.21 8.19
N TRP A 230 18.86 -0.51 7.17
CA TRP A 230 19.33 -1.20 5.96
C TRP A 230 20.35 -0.40 5.15
N PRO A 231 20.24 0.93 4.98
CA PRO A 231 21.26 1.70 4.27
C PRO A 231 22.65 1.58 4.91
N ILE A 232 22.70 1.60 6.24
CA ILE A 232 23.95 1.46 7.01
C ILE A 232 24.51 0.04 6.86
N PHE A 233 23.67 -0.98 7.07
CA PHE A 233 24.06 -2.38 6.98
C PHE A 233 24.51 -2.77 5.58
N ALA A 234 23.82 -2.30 4.54
CA ALA A 234 24.23 -2.51 3.15
C ALA A 234 25.60 -1.86 2.90
N GLY A 235 25.84 -0.66 3.43
CA GLY A 235 27.15 -0.01 3.40
C GLY A 235 28.24 -0.86 4.05
N TRP A 236 27.94 -1.49 5.19
CA TRP A 236 28.88 -2.36 5.91
C TRP A 236 29.17 -3.67 5.19
N VAL A 237 28.14 -4.29 4.59
CA VAL A 237 28.30 -5.49 3.74
C VAL A 237 29.17 -5.16 2.54
N ASN A 238 28.91 -4.05 1.84
CA ASN A 238 29.71 -3.62 0.69
C ASN A 238 31.16 -3.28 1.05
N ALA A 239 31.38 -2.76 2.26
CA ALA A 239 32.71 -2.50 2.79
C ALA A 239 33.43 -3.75 3.33
N GLY A 240 32.75 -4.91 3.36
CA GLY A 240 33.31 -6.16 3.88
C GLY A 240 33.66 -6.09 5.36
N LEU A 241 32.91 -5.33 6.17
CA LEU A 241 33.19 -5.17 7.58
C LEU A 241 33.01 -6.49 8.34
N THR A 242 33.95 -6.79 9.24
CA THR A 242 33.90 -7.96 10.11
C THR A 242 33.09 -7.68 11.37
N LEU A 243 32.52 -8.73 11.97
CA LEU A 243 31.78 -8.64 13.23
C LEU A 243 32.63 -8.01 14.34
N GLU A 244 33.90 -8.43 14.44
CA GLU A 244 34.86 -7.93 15.45
C GLU A 244 35.12 -6.43 15.33
N ARG A 245 35.23 -5.92 14.10
CA ARG A 245 35.45 -4.49 13.85
C ARG A 245 34.25 -3.65 14.28
N VAL A 246 33.04 -4.14 13.99
CA VAL A 246 31.80 -3.49 14.42
C VAL A 246 31.63 -3.58 15.94
N ASP A 247 31.98 -4.71 16.56
CA ASP A 247 31.93 -4.88 18.03
C ASP A 247 32.90 -3.93 18.75
N ALA A 248 34.11 -3.76 18.22
CA ALA A 248 35.06 -2.78 18.73
C ALA A 248 34.52 -1.34 18.62
N ALA A 249 33.89 -1.00 17.50
CA ALA A 249 33.26 0.29 17.29
C ALA A 249 32.03 0.51 18.20
N VAL A 250 31.25 -0.54 18.51
CA VAL A 250 30.17 -0.48 19.51
C VAL A 250 30.73 -0.21 20.91
N ALA A 251 31.80 -0.89 21.31
CA ALA A 251 32.45 -0.67 22.61
C ALA A 251 32.93 0.79 22.74
N GLN A 252 33.51 1.35 21.68
CA GLN A 252 33.92 2.75 21.63
C GLN A 252 32.71 3.70 21.65
N ALA A 253 31.67 3.44 20.86
CA ALA A 253 30.45 4.24 20.84
C ALA A 253 29.83 4.35 22.24
N ARG A 254 29.77 3.23 22.99
CA ARG A 254 29.26 3.21 24.37
C ARG A 254 30.17 3.96 25.35
N LYS A 255 31.48 3.96 25.13
CA LYS A 255 32.45 4.69 25.96
C LYS A 255 32.40 6.21 25.73
N GLU A 256 32.17 6.63 24.50
CA GLU A 256 32.13 8.05 24.11
C GLU A 256 30.77 8.71 24.34
N ALA A 257 29.71 7.91 24.44
CA ALA A 257 28.36 8.41 24.64
C ALA A 257 28.21 9.09 26.02
N LYS A 258 28.01 10.41 26.02
CA LYS A 258 27.65 11.20 27.21
C LYS A 258 26.15 11.15 27.52
N GLU A 259 25.34 10.77 26.53
CA GLU A 259 23.89 10.70 26.57
C GLU A 259 23.41 9.33 26.07
N PRO A 260 22.19 8.88 26.44
CA PRO A 260 21.65 7.61 25.97
C PRO A 260 21.57 7.57 24.44
N ILE A 261 22.15 6.54 23.84
CA ILE A 261 22.23 6.38 22.38
C ILE A 261 20.84 6.00 21.84
N ALA A 262 20.20 6.91 21.11
CA ALA A 262 18.87 6.69 20.53
C ALA A 262 18.83 5.58 19.47
N PHE A 263 19.89 5.44 18.65
CA PHE A 263 19.99 4.38 17.66
C PHE A 263 21.46 3.96 17.45
N LEU A 264 21.81 2.81 18.01
CA LEU A 264 23.20 2.34 18.09
C LEU A 264 23.87 2.15 16.72
N PRO A 265 23.25 1.52 15.70
CA PRO A 265 23.90 1.32 14.40
C PRO A 265 24.38 2.61 13.73
N ALA A 266 23.62 3.70 13.78
CA ALA A 266 24.02 4.98 13.20
C ALA A 266 25.16 5.66 13.97
N TYR A 267 25.25 5.46 15.28
CA TYR A 267 26.37 5.97 16.06
C TYR A 267 27.65 5.20 15.72
N VAL A 268 27.55 3.87 15.64
CA VAL A 268 28.67 2.98 15.27
C VAL A 268 29.20 3.32 13.88
N ASP A 269 28.32 3.59 12.92
CA ASP A 269 28.70 4.01 11.57
C ASP A 269 29.58 5.28 11.59
N ARG A 270 29.22 6.25 12.43
CA ARG A 270 30.01 7.49 12.63
C ARG A 270 31.38 7.21 13.25
N VAL A 271 31.44 6.33 14.25
CA VAL A 271 32.70 5.92 14.88
C VAL A 271 33.60 5.24 13.84
N LEU A 272 33.06 4.31 13.05
CA LEU A 272 33.80 3.64 11.97
C LEU A 272 34.29 4.63 10.90
N ALA A 273 33.48 5.62 10.52
CA ALA A 273 33.87 6.66 9.59
C ALA A 273 35.00 7.56 10.12
N SER A 274 35.03 7.83 11.43
CA SER A 274 36.10 8.61 12.06
C SER A 274 37.44 7.86 12.17
N GLN A 275 37.41 6.53 12.09
CA GLN A 275 38.60 5.67 12.17
C GLN A 275 39.19 5.32 10.79
N ALA A 276 38.49 5.63 9.70
CA ALA A 276 39.00 5.38 8.36
C ALA A 276 40.21 6.30 8.09
N PRO A 277 41.37 5.78 7.66
CA PRO A 277 42.54 6.61 7.37
C PRO A 277 42.24 7.48 6.15
N GLY A 278 41.93 8.76 6.39
CA GLY A 278 41.59 9.73 5.35
C GLY A 278 40.53 10.78 5.71
N THR A 279 39.91 10.73 6.89
CA THR A 279 38.99 11.80 7.34
C THR A 279 39.77 13.03 7.78
N THR A 280 39.96 13.92 6.82
CA THR A 280 40.33 15.32 7.00
C THR A 280 39.55 15.97 8.14
N THR A 281 40.30 16.57 9.07
CA THR A 281 39.81 17.34 10.21
C THR A 281 38.83 18.44 9.72
N ALA A 282 37.94 18.91 10.59
CA ALA A 282 36.96 19.96 10.28
C ALA A 282 37.59 21.22 9.62
N GLU A 283 38.87 21.47 9.89
CA GLU A 283 39.70 22.51 9.26
C GLU A 283 39.88 22.33 7.75
N THR A 284 40.09 21.11 7.24
CA THR A 284 40.29 20.90 5.80
C THR A 284 38.99 21.07 5.01
N ARG A 285 37.84 20.73 5.62
CA ARG A 285 36.52 20.94 5.00
C ARG A 285 36.11 22.42 4.99
N ALA A 286 36.57 23.18 5.99
CA ALA A 286 36.47 24.64 5.99
C ALA A 286 37.39 25.27 4.94
N GLN A 287 38.61 24.73 4.78
CA GLN A 287 39.57 25.18 3.78
C GLN A 287 39.11 24.90 2.35
N ASP A 288 38.53 23.72 2.08
CA ASP A 288 37.94 23.40 0.77
C ASP A 288 36.72 24.27 0.47
N ARG A 289 35.87 24.56 1.47
CA ARG A 289 34.76 25.51 1.30
C ARG A 289 35.26 26.92 1.02
N ALA A 290 36.31 27.36 1.70
CA ALA A 290 36.94 28.66 1.46
C ALA A 290 37.56 28.73 0.05
N ASN A 291 38.20 27.65 -0.41
CA ASN A 291 38.76 27.56 -1.76
C ASN A 291 37.68 27.56 -2.85
N VAL A 292 36.58 26.82 -2.66
CA VAL A 292 35.44 26.81 -3.59
C VAL A 292 34.78 28.19 -3.64
N HIS A 293 34.61 28.86 -2.51
CA HIS A 293 34.05 30.22 -2.45
C HIS A 293 34.98 31.27 -3.08
N ALA A 294 36.30 31.16 -2.90
CA ALA A 294 37.28 32.02 -3.56
C ALA A 294 37.27 31.85 -5.10
N THR A 295 37.04 30.62 -5.57
CA THR A 295 36.95 30.30 -7.00
C THR A 295 35.67 30.86 -7.63
N LEU A 296 34.54 30.81 -6.91
CA LEU A 296 33.24 31.37 -7.35
C LEU A 296 33.19 32.91 -7.34
N THR A 297 33.98 33.56 -6.48
CA THR A 297 34.02 35.03 -6.34
C THR A 297 35.13 35.70 -7.14
N GLY A 298 35.88 34.93 -7.95
CA GLY A 298 36.96 35.44 -8.80
C GLY A 298 38.19 35.94 -8.04
N ARG A 299 38.29 35.70 -6.74
CA ARG A 299 39.42 36.13 -5.92
C ARG A 299 40.45 35.01 -5.90
N LYS A 300 41.43 35.04 -6.81
CA LYS A 300 42.58 34.13 -6.76
C LYS A 300 43.27 34.24 -5.38
N PRO A 301 43.74 33.11 -4.81
CA PRO A 301 44.61 33.17 -3.63
C PRO A 301 45.83 34.00 -4.01
N SER A 302 46.15 34.99 -3.18
CA SER A 302 47.31 35.86 -3.35
C SER A 302 48.56 35.03 -3.57
N HIS A 303 49.11 35.15 -4.77
CA HIS A 303 50.43 34.68 -5.15
C HIS A 303 51.44 35.10 -4.08
N GLU A 304 52.29 34.18 -3.65
CA GLU A 304 53.50 34.48 -2.89
C GLU A 304 54.22 35.67 -3.54
N ARG A 305 54.51 36.71 -2.74
CA ARG A 305 55.45 37.75 -3.13
C ARG A 305 56.85 37.13 -3.19
N THR A 306 57.32 36.80 -4.38
CA THR A 306 58.75 36.75 -4.65
C THR A 306 59.27 38.19 -4.82
N PRO A 307 60.46 38.51 -4.29
CA PRO A 307 61.08 39.81 -4.55
C PRO A 307 61.53 39.85 -6.01
N GLU A 308 61.72 41.05 -6.54
CA GLU A 308 62.20 41.32 -7.91
C GLU A 308 61.11 41.46 -8.97
N THR A 309 60.44 42.62 -8.97
CA THR A 309 60.41 43.44 -10.21
C THR A 309 60.16 44.91 -9.86
N PHE A 310 60.92 45.78 -10.54
CA PHE A 310 61.16 47.20 -10.28
C PHE A 310 59.93 48.12 -10.42
N ASP A 311 59.89 49.15 -9.56
CA ASP A 311 59.04 50.34 -9.63
C ASP A 311 59.41 51.21 -10.85
N VAL A 312 58.40 51.74 -11.55
CA VAL A 312 58.58 52.78 -12.57
C VAL A 312 57.99 54.07 -12.03
N ASP A 313 58.88 55.04 -11.81
CA ASP A 313 58.66 56.39 -11.30
C ASP A 313 57.48 57.13 -11.92
N ALA A 314 56.60 57.65 -11.06
CA ALA A 314 55.69 58.73 -11.40
C ALA A 314 56.43 60.07 -11.28
N ARG A 315 56.75 60.65 -12.44
CA ARG A 315 57.20 62.05 -12.59
C ARG A 315 56.19 63.01 -11.96
N VAL A 316 56.64 63.78 -10.98
CA VAL A 316 56.07 65.08 -10.61
C VAL A 316 56.64 66.12 -11.56
N VAL A 317 55.77 66.87 -12.23
CA VAL A 317 56.09 68.14 -12.88
C VAL A 317 55.25 69.20 -12.19
N GLY A 318 55.93 70.21 -11.64
CA GLY A 318 55.32 71.44 -11.12
C GLY A 318 54.97 72.43 -12.21
#